data_AF-A0A553K8X0-F1
#
_entry.id   AF-A0A553K8X0-F1
#
_cell.length_a   1.000
_cell.length_b   1.000
_cell.length_c   1.000
_cell.angle_alpha   90.00
_cell.angle_beta   90.00
_cell.angle_gamma   90.00
#
_symmetry.space_group_name_H-M   'P 1'
#
loop_
_entity.id
_entity.type
_entity.pdbx_description
1 polymer ?
#
loop_
_entity_poly.entity_id
_entity_poly.type
_entity_poly.pdbx_seq_one_letter_code
_entity_poly.pdbx_strand_id
1 'polypeptide(L)'
;PRWHPLFADFAAAIGLVPKVCKVRRPETKGKVERGVQYVKNNFLPGKRFVDLQDLNQQALHWCERINRRIHGTTGERPIDRLREENLSPIPSAERWEKYLHEPRQVSRDGFVSYDGVRYGVPWRYSGREGTVRE
;
A
#
# COMPACT_ATOMS: atom_id res chain seq x y z
N PRO A 1 -18.54 12.61 2.68
CA PRO A 1 -17.50 12.13 3.62
C PRO A 1 -16.65 13.32 4.03
N ARG A 2 -16.28 13.42 5.31
CA ARG A 2 -15.33 14.44 5.78
C ARG A 2 -13.95 13.79 5.83
N TRP A 3 -13.04 14.25 4.99
CA TRP A 3 -11.67 13.75 4.95
C TRP A 3 -10.80 14.47 5.98
N HIS A 4 -9.81 13.77 6.53
CA HIS A 4 -8.76 14.41 7.30
C HIS A 4 -7.97 15.36 6.38
N PRO A 5 -7.59 16.58 6.80
CA PRO A 5 -6.93 17.55 5.94
C PRO A 5 -5.66 17.01 5.26
N LEU A 6 -4.79 16.31 6.01
CA LEU A 6 -3.59 15.68 5.45
C LEU A 6 -3.90 14.61 4.39
N PHE A 7 -4.97 13.84 4.59
CA PHE A 7 -5.38 12.82 3.63
C PHE A 7 -5.95 13.44 2.35
N ALA A 8 -6.71 14.53 2.47
CA ALA A 8 -7.22 15.26 1.31
C ALA A 8 -6.09 15.91 0.50
N ASP A 9 -5.11 16.51 1.18
CA ASP A 9 -3.90 17.06 0.54
C ASP A 9 -3.09 15.96 -0.18
N PHE A 10 -2.88 14.81 0.48
CA PHE A 10 -2.22 13.66 -0.13
C PHE A 10 -2.92 13.16 -1.38
N ALA A 11 -4.24 12.96 -1.30
CA ALA A 11 -5.03 12.51 -2.43
C ALA A 11 -4.92 13.48 -3.62
N ALA A 12 -4.97 14.79 -3.37
CA ALA A 12 -4.78 15.80 -4.42
C ALA A 12 -3.36 15.78 -5.00
N ALA A 13 -2.33 15.69 -4.17
CA ALA A 13 -0.92 15.70 -4.60
C ALA A 13 -0.56 14.52 -5.52
N ILE A 14 -1.14 13.34 -5.24
CA ILE A 14 -0.90 12.10 -5.99
C ILE A 14 -1.91 11.91 -7.13
N GLY A 15 -2.92 12.77 -7.24
CA GLY A 15 -3.96 12.68 -8.28
C GLY A 15 -4.97 11.56 -8.05
N LEU A 16 -5.17 11.15 -6.79
CA LEU A 16 -6.13 10.14 -6.38
C LEU A 16 -7.47 10.79 -5.99
N VAL A 17 -8.58 10.23 -6.48
CA VAL A 17 -9.93 10.65 -6.08
C VAL A 17 -10.54 9.60 -5.16
N PRO A 18 -10.60 9.84 -3.83
CA PRO A 18 -11.10 8.86 -2.89
C PRO A 18 -12.63 8.76 -2.99
N LYS A 19 -13.14 7.54 -3.24
CA LYS A 19 -14.57 7.25 -3.33
C LYS A 19 -14.99 6.34 -2.18
N VAL A 20 -15.89 6.80 -1.34
CA VAL A 20 -16.47 5.99 -0.26
C VAL A 20 -17.65 5.17 -0.75
N CYS A 21 -17.82 3.97 -0.18
CA CYS A 21 -19.02 3.17 -0.38
C CYS A 21 -20.24 3.90 0.16
N LYS A 22 -21.37 3.82 -0.52
CA LYS A 22 -22.64 4.38 -0.02
C LYS A 22 -23.22 3.42 1.01
N VAL A 23 -23.75 3.98 2.10
CA VAL A 23 -24.46 3.21 3.14
C VAL A 23 -25.58 2.40 2.49
N ARG A 24 -25.74 1.13 2.90
CA ARG A 24 -26.76 0.18 2.39
C ARG A 24 -26.71 -0.09 0.87
N ARG A 25 -25.58 0.19 0.21
CA ARG A 25 -25.34 -0.24 -1.19
C ARG A 25 -24.11 -1.15 -1.27
N PRO A 26 -24.26 -2.45 -0.97
CA PRO A 26 -23.15 -3.41 -1.01
C PRO A 26 -22.53 -3.53 -2.41
N GLU A 27 -23.29 -3.21 -3.46
CA GLU A 27 -22.80 -3.16 -4.86
C GLU A 27 -21.67 -2.14 -5.08
N THR A 28 -21.55 -1.13 -4.19
CA THR A 28 -20.46 -0.14 -4.23
C THR A 28 -19.18 -0.64 -3.55
N LYS A 29 -19.26 -1.75 -2.82
CA LYS A 29 -18.08 -2.40 -2.23
C LYS A 29 -17.22 -2.97 -3.35
N GLY A 30 -15.97 -2.54 -3.41
CA GLY A 30 -15.06 -2.90 -4.50
C GLY A 30 -14.89 -4.41 -4.67
N LYS A 31 -14.48 -4.83 -5.89
CA LYS A 31 -14.21 -6.23 -6.28
C LYS A 31 -13.12 -6.95 -5.46
N VAL A 32 -12.55 -6.29 -4.44
CA VAL A 32 -11.45 -6.77 -3.61
C VAL A 32 -11.78 -8.13 -2.99
N GLU A 33 -13.01 -8.34 -2.53
CA GLU A 33 -13.41 -9.61 -1.90
C GLU A 33 -13.30 -10.80 -2.84
N ARG A 34 -13.72 -10.63 -4.11
CA ARG A 34 -13.60 -11.68 -5.14
C ARG A 34 -12.15 -11.96 -5.50
N GLY A 35 -11.29 -10.93 -5.52
CA GLY A 35 -9.86 -11.10 -5.72
C GLY A 35 -9.20 -11.90 -4.60
N VAL A 36 -9.50 -11.59 -3.34
CA VAL A 36 -9.01 -12.35 -2.18
C VAL A 36 -9.49 -13.80 -2.23
N GLN A 37 -10.77 -14.02 -2.54
CA GLN A 37 -11.32 -15.37 -2.70
C GLN A 37 -10.64 -16.15 -3.83
N TYR A 38 -10.34 -15.49 -4.96
CA TYR A 38 -9.61 -16.10 -6.08
C TYR A 38 -8.23 -16.59 -5.65
N VAL A 39 -7.44 -15.74 -4.98
CA VAL A 39 -6.12 -16.12 -4.45
C VAL A 39 -6.25 -17.28 -3.45
N LYS A 40 -7.20 -17.21 -2.51
CA LYS A 40 -7.43 -18.27 -1.53
C LYS A 40 -7.77 -19.62 -2.15
N ASN A 41 -8.52 -19.63 -3.25
CA ASN A 41 -8.96 -20.85 -3.90
C ASN A 41 -8.00 -21.38 -4.97
N ASN A 42 -7.10 -20.55 -5.52
CA ASN A 42 -6.26 -20.92 -6.67
C ASN A 42 -4.75 -20.87 -6.39
N PHE A 43 -4.32 -20.09 -5.39
CA PHE A 43 -2.92 -20.00 -5.02
C PHE A 43 -2.62 -20.84 -3.78
N LEU A 44 -3.36 -20.66 -2.69
CA LEU A 44 -3.06 -21.25 -1.38
C LEU A 44 -3.26 -22.77 -1.25
N PRO A 45 -4.24 -23.43 -1.89
CA PRO A 45 -4.51 -24.84 -1.63
C PRO A 45 -3.31 -25.74 -1.96
N GLY A 46 -2.89 -26.56 -0.99
CA GLY A 46 -1.77 -27.49 -1.17
C GLY A 46 -0.38 -26.85 -1.18
N LYS A 47 -0.26 -25.54 -0.89
CA LYS A 47 1.04 -24.89 -0.80
C LYS A 47 1.79 -25.33 0.45
N ARG A 48 3.10 -25.55 0.26
CA ARG A 48 4.07 -25.75 1.32
C ARG A 48 5.15 -24.69 1.12
N PHE A 49 5.54 -24.07 2.21
CA PHE A 49 6.57 -23.03 2.21
C PHE A 49 7.34 -23.11 3.53
N VAL A 50 8.60 -22.71 3.49
CA VAL A 50 9.50 -22.77 4.66
C VAL A 50 9.33 -21.53 5.53
N ASP A 51 9.17 -20.37 4.91
CA ASP A 51 8.98 -19.09 5.58
C ASP A 51 8.10 -18.13 4.73
N LEU A 52 7.87 -16.93 5.27
CA LEU A 52 7.08 -15.90 4.58
C LEU A 52 7.75 -15.41 3.28
N GLN A 53 9.08 -15.42 3.22
CA GLN A 53 9.81 -14.96 2.06
C GLN A 53 9.63 -15.93 0.88
N ASP A 54 9.74 -17.23 1.14
CA ASP A 54 9.45 -18.31 0.20
C ASP A 54 8.00 -18.21 -0.31
N LEU A 55 7.03 -18.05 0.60
CA LEU A 55 5.62 -17.87 0.20
C LEU A 55 5.42 -16.65 -0.71
N ASN A 56 6.07 -15.52 -0.40
CA ASN A 56 6.01 -14.31 -1.23
C ASN A 56 6.61 -14.55 -2.62
N GLN A 57 7.76 -15.24 -2.70
CA GLN A 57 8.37 -15.60 -3.97
C GLN A 57 7.44 -16.51 -4.79
N GLN A 58 6.85 -17.53 -4.16
CA GLN A 58 5.87 -18.40 -4.81
C GLN A 58 4.64 -17.62 -5.32
N ALA A 59 4.18 -16.62 -4.55
CA ALA A 59 3.06 -15.76 -4.94
C ALA A 59 3.41 -14.91 -6.17
N LEU A 60 4.60 -14.31 -6.21
CA LEU A 60 5.08 -13.53 -7.36
C LEU A 60 5.16 -14.39 -8.63
N HIS A 61 5.73 -15.59 -8.54
CA HIS A 61 5.79 -16.54 -9.66
C HIS A 61 4.40 -16.97 -10.12
N TRP A 62 3.48 -17.17 -9.17
CA TRP A 62 2.09 -17.49 -9.50
C TRP A 62 1.39 -16.35 -10.23
N CYS A 63 1.59 -15.10 -9.80
CA CYS A 63 1.06 -13.90 -10.48
C CYS A 63 1.59 -13.79 -11.91
N GLU A 64 2.90 -13.94 -12.13
CA GLU A 64 3.50 -13.98 -13.48
C GLU A 64 2.83 -15.02 -14.38
N ARG A 65 2.60 -16.23 -13.86
CA ARG A 65 1.95 -17.31 -14.60
C ARG A 65 0.50 -16.98 -14.96
N ILE A 66 -0.28 -16.46 -14.01
CA ILE A 66 -1.70 -16.11 -14.24
C ILE A 66 -1.82 -14.92 -15.22
N ASN A 67 -0.93 -13.93 -15.13
CA ASN A 67 -0.91 -12.76 -16.03
C ASN A 67 -0.61 -13.12 -17.50
N ARG A 68 0.01 -14.29 -17.74
CA ARG A 68 0.32 -14.80 -19.08
C ARG A 68 -0.74 -15.74 -19.64
N ARG A 69 -1.75 -16.13 -18.86
CA ARG A 69 -2.85 -16.99 -19.32
C ARG A 69 -3.90 -16.14 -20.05
N ILE A 70 -4.55 -16.71 -21.06
CA ILE A 70 -5.76 -16.12 -21.65
C ILE A 70 -6.86 -16.07 -20.60
N HIS A 71 -7.32 -14.87 -20.27
CA HIS A 71 -8.34 -14.65 -19.26
C HIS A 71 -9.74 -14.88 -19.83
N GLY A 72 -10.54 -15.73 -19.17
CA GLY A 72 -11.79 -16.24 -19.74
C GLY A 72 -12.86 -15.19 -20.04
N THR A 73 -12.84 -14.04 -19.35
CA THR A 73 -13.80 -12.95 -19.60
C THR A 73 -13.35 -12.01 -20.71
N THR A 74 -12.05 -11.77 -20.86
CA THR A 74 -11.52 -10.77 -21.80
C THR A 74 -11.03 -11.40 -23.10
N GLY A 75 -10.78 -12.72 -23.12
CA GLY A 75 -10.22 -13.41 -24.29
C GLY A 75 -8.74 -13.10 -24.55
N GLU A 76 -8.12 -12.31 -23.69
CA GLU A 76 -6.76 -11.77 -23.86
C GLU A 76 -5.89 -12.15 -22.66
N ARG A 77 -4.57 -12.06 -22.83
CA ARG A 77 -3.62 -12.20 -21.73
C ARG A 77 -3.55 -10.86 -20.98
N PRO A 78 -3.73 -10.84 -19.64
CA PRO A 78 -3.66 -9.60 -18.87
C PRO A 78 -2.37 -8.80 -19.09
N ILE A 79 -1.23 -9.47 -19.27
CA ILE A 79 0.06 -8.81 -19.53
C ILE A 79 0.10 -8.03 -20.86
N ASP A 80 -0.60 -8.52 -21.89
CA ASP A 80 -0.62 -7.86 -23.19
C ASP A 80 -1.59 -6.68 -23.13
N ARG A 81 -2.78 -6.89 -22.55
CA ARG A 81 -3.79 -5.85 -22.34
C ARG A 81 -3.28 -4.69 -21.48
N LEU A 82 -2.50 -4.97 -20.43
CA LEU A 82 -1.92 -3.95 -19.56
C LEU A 82 -1.05 -2.95 -20.34
N ARG A 83 -0.39 -3.39 -21.42
CA ARG A 83 0.45 -2.50 -22.25
C ARG A 83 -0.38 -1.55 -23.12
N GLU A 84 -1.62 -1.90 -23.40
CA GLU A 84 -2.56 -1.08 -24.14
C GLU A 84 -3.30 -0.09 -23.23
N GLU A 85 -3.19 -0.25 -21.91
CA GLU A 85 -3.79 0.69 -20.96
C GLU A 85 -3.02 2.01 -20.96
N ASN A 86 -3.73 3.11 -21.22
CA ASN A 86 -3.18 4.47 -21.14
C ASN A 86 -3.13 4.95 -19.68
N LEU A 87 -2.34 4.25 -18.86
CA LEU A 87 -2.17 4.58 -17.44
C LEU A 87 -1.39 5.89 -17.28
N SER A 88 -1.81 6.69 -16.29
CA SER A 88 -1.04 7.86 -15.90
C SER A 88 0.29 7.44 -15.26
N PRO A 89 1.38 8.18 -15.48
CA PRO A 89 2.65 7.89 -14.84
C PRO A 89 2.55 8.01 -13.32
N ILE A 90 3.39 7.27 -12.62
CA ILE A 90 3.50 7.36 -11.17
C ILE A 90 4.01 8.79 -10.82
N PRO A 91 3.36 9.50 -9.88
CA PRO A 91 3.83 10.82 -9.43
C PRO A 91 5.26 10.77 -8.90
N SER A 92 6.03 11.85 -9.08
CA SER A 92 7.41 11.94 -8.57
C SER A 92 7.46 11.75 -7.05
N ALA A 93 8.57 11.21 -6.55
CA ALA A 93 8.79 10.96 -5.12
C ALA A 93 8.53 12.21 -4.26
N GLU A 94 9.02 13.36 -4.73
CA GLU A 94 8.85 14.68 -4.11
C GLU A 94 7.39 15.01 -3.77
N ARG A 95 6.42 14.51 -4.55
CA ARG A 95 5.00 14.76 -4.31
C ARG A 95 4.46 14.01 -3.10
N TRP A 96 5.06 12.89 -2.69
CA TRP A 96 4.62 12.11 -1.54
C TRP A 96 5.60 12.08 -0.36
N GLU A 97 6.88 12.38 -0.55
CA GLU A 97 7.89 12.30 0.53
C GLU A 97 7.52 13.10 1.77
N LYS A 98 6.91 14.28 1.60
CA LYS A 98 6.48 15.12 2.72
C LYS A 98 5.46 14.45 3.66
N TYR A 99 4.74 13.42 3.20
CA TYR A 99 3.76 12.70 4.01
C TYR A 99 4.36 11.50 4.75
N LEU A 100 5.62 11.14 4.48
CA LEU A 100 6.36 10.12 5.24
C LEU A 100 7.02 10.68 6.50
N HIS A 101 6.92 11.98 6.69
CA HIS A 101 7.59 12.71 7.75
C HIS A 101 6.61 12.99 8.89
N GLU A 102 6.88 12.43 10.06
CA GLU A 102 6.10 12.68 11.27
C GLU A 102 6.91 13.50 12.27
N PRO A 103 6.45 14.70 12.68
CA PRO A 103 7.10 15.44 13.74
C PRO A 103 6.94 14.70 15.07
N ARG A 104 8.06 14.50 15.77
CA ARG A 104 8.10 13.83 17.07
C ARG A 104 8.94 14.65 18.05
N GLN A 105 8.42 14.77 19.26
CA GLN A 105 9.14 15.41 20.36
C GLN A 105 10.16 14.44 20.96
N VAL A 106 11.39 14.91 21.11
CA VAL A 106 12.41 14.18 21.85
C VAL A 106 12.13 14.34 23.34
N SER A 107 11.94 13.23 24.05
CA SER A 107 11.78 13.23 25.50
C SER A 107 13.00 13.87 26.19
N ARG A 108 12.82 14.33 27.43
CA ARG A 108 13.93 14.94 28.21
C ARG A 108 15.09 13.97 28.41
N ASP A 109 14.78 12.68 28.50
CA ASP A 109 15.75 11.60 28.68
C ASP A 109 16.47 11.21 27.37
N GLY A 110 16.24 11.94 26.26
CA GLY A 110 16.96 11.75 25.00
C GLY A 110 16.40 10.63 24.12
N PHE A 111 15.11 10.32 24.20
CA PHE A 111 14.46 9.30 23.38
C PHE A 111 13.34 9.86 22.49
N VAL A 112 13.22 9.32 21.29
CA VAL A 112 12.08 9.50 20.37
C VAL A 112 11.27 8.20 20.32
N SER A 113 9.95 8.28 20.47
CA SER A 113 9.06 7.11 20.33
C SER A 113 8.47 7.07 18.92
N TYR A 114 8.65 5.93 18.23
CA TYR A 114 8.11 5.69 16.90
C TYR A 114 7.74 4.21 16.74
N ASP A 115 6.54 3.95 16.21
CA ASP A 115 5.98 2.61 16.00
C ASP A 115 6.12 1.64 17.20
N GLY A 116 5.84 2.15 18.40
CA GLY A 116 5.94 1.37 19.65
C GLY A 116 7.37 1.12 20.16
N VAL A 117 8.40 1.57 19.43
CA VAL A 117 9.82 1.46 19.81
C VAL A 117 10.38 2.82 20.22
N ARG A 118 11.35 2.83 21.16
CA ARG A 118 12.08 4.04 21.55
C ARG A 118 13.48 4.04 20.97
N TYR A 119 13.83 5.14 20.31
CA TYR A 119 15.14 5.37 19.71
C TYR A 119 15.88 6.42 20.51
N GLY A 120 17.10 6.09 20.95
CA GLY A 120 17.98 7.05 21.63
C GLY A 120 18.56 8.05 20.64
N VAL A 121 18.55 9.32 21.00
CA VAL A 121 19.19 10.40 20.25
C VAL A 121 20.20 11.12 21.14
N PRO A 122 21.22 11.78 20.56
CA PRO A 122 22.19 12.53 21.37
C PRO A 122 21.49 13.55 22.29
N TRP A 123 21.92 13.62 23.55
CA TRP A 123 21.32 14.46 24.60
C TRP A 123 21.13 15.94 24.22
N ARG A 124 21.92 16.44 23.26
CA ARG A 124 21.82 17.80 22.71
C ARG A 124 20.45 18.10 22.07
N TYR A 125 19.74 17.04 21.68
CA TYR A 125 18.42 17.11 21.07
C TYR A 125 17.29 16.88 22.08
N SER A 126 17.57 16.61 23.35
CA SER A 126 16.54 16.46 24.39
C SER A 126 15.62 17.68 24.46
N GLY A 127 14.31 17.46 24.47
CA GLY A 127 13.30 18.51 24.51
C GLY A 127 13.18 19.32 23.21
N ARG A 128 13.85 18.90 22.12
CA ARG A 128 13.66 19.48 20.78
C ARG A 128 12.69 18.65 19.96
N GLU A 129 12.15 19.27 18.93
CA GLU A 129 11.37 18.58 17.91
C GLU A 129 12.30 18.02 16.82
N GLY A 130 12.03 16.79 16.38
CA GLY A 130 12.66 16.16 15.24
C GLY A 130 11.63 15.55 14.30
N THR A 131 12.07 15.16 13.12
CA THR A 131 11.22 14.49 12.14
C THR A 131 11.65 13.03 12.01
N VAL A 132 10.72 12.11 12.18
CA VAL A 132 10.92 10.70 11.84
C VAL A 132 10.44 10.47 10.41
N ARG A 133 11.27 9.82 9.60
CA ARG A 133 10.94 9.40 8.24
C ARG A 133 10.85 7.87 8.22
N GLU A 134 9.78 7.36 7.64
CA GLU A 134 9.61 5.94 7.28
C GLU A 134 10.38 5.59 5.99
#